data_AF-A0A7W9WMZ9-F1
#
_entry.id   AF-A0A7W9WMZ9-F1
#
_cell.length_a   1.000
_cell.length_b   1.000
_cell.length_c   1.000
_cell.angle_alpha   90.00
_cell.angle_beta   90.00
_cell.angle_gamma   90.00
#
_symmetry.space_group_name_H-M   'P 1'
#
loop_
_entity.id
_entity.type
_entity.pdbx_description
1 polymer ?
#
loop_
_entity_poly.entity_id
_entity_poly.type
_entity_poly.pdbx_seq_one_letter_code
_entity_poly.pdbx_strand_id
1 'polypeptide(L)' 'MGRYSIRINAQWRICFIWTDEGPAEVEIVDYH' A
#
# COMPACT_ATOMS: atom_id res chain seq x y z
N MET A 1 3.21 9.31 10.74
CA MET A 1 3.52 7.95 10.25
C MET A 1 2.19 7.27 9.96
N GLY A 2 1.80 7.18 8.69
CA GLY A 2 0.51 6.63 8.27
C GLY A 2 0.70 5.46 7.31
N ARG A 3 -0.24 4.52 7.33
CA ARG A 3 -0.34 3.46 6.32
C ARG A 3 -1.24 3.95 5.19
N TYR A 4 -0.76 3.84 3.98
CA TYR A 4 -1.43 4.29 2.77
C TYR A 4 -1.78 3.09 1.90
N SER A 5 -2.80 3.25 1.06
CA SER A 5 -3.13 2.25 0.06
C SER A 5 -3.47 2.86 -1.29
N ILE A 6 -3.03 2.19 -2.36
CA ILE A 6 -3.41 2.49 -3.74
C ILE A 6 -4.24 1.32 -4.25
N ARG A 7 -5.43 1.63 -4.79
CA ARG A 7 -6.31 0.63 -5.40
C ARG A 7 -5.81 0.30 -6.80
N ILE A 8 -5.49 -0.96 -7.07
CA ILE A 8 -5.13 -1.43 -8.42
C ILE A 8 -6.40 -1.77 -9.19
N ASN A 9 -7.27 -2.61 -8.63
CA ASN A 9 -8.55 -2.98 -9.23
C ASN A 9 -9.57 -3.38 -8.15
N ALA A 10 -10.59 -4.18 -8.50
CA ALA A 10 -11.58 -4.66 -7.54
C ALA A 10 -11.00 -5.63 -6.50
N GLN A 11 -9.93 -6.33 -6.84
CA GLN A 11 -9.33 -7.40 -6.05
C GLN A 11 -8.05 -6.95 -5.33
N TRP A 12 -7.22 -6.12 -5.95
CA TRP A 12 -5.86 -5.87 -5.46
C TRP A 12 -5.65 -4.45 -4.96
N ARG A 13 -4.87 -4.32 -3.87
CA ARG A 13 -4.36 -3.06 -3.35
C ARG A 13 -2.87 -3.16 -3.05
N ILE A 14 -2.17 -2.04 -3.24
CA ILE A 14 -0.82 -1.85 -2.72
C ILE A 14 -0.97 -1.12 -1.39
N CYS A 15 -0.36 -1.64 -0.33
CA CYS A 15 -0.26 -1.01 0.98
C CYS A 15 1.20 -0.63 1.24
N PHE A 16 1.45 0.55 1.81
CA PHE A 16 2.81 1.00 2.15
C PHE A 16 2.77 2.02 3.29
N ILE A 17 3.92 2.28 3.89
CA ILE A 17 4.14 3.37 4.84
C ILE A 17 4.86 4.50 4.11
N TRP A 18 4.40 5.74 4.26
CA TRP A 18 5.15 6.90 3.75
C TRP A 18 6.15 7.38 4.79
N THR A 19 7.42 7.37 4.44
CA THR A 19 8.54 7.87 5.25
C THR A 19 9.22 9.05 4.53
N ASP A 20 10.17 9.70 5.19
CA ASP A 20 10.94 10.80 4.59
C ASP A 20 11.86 10.33 3.44
N GLU A 21 12.18 9.04 3.38
CA GLU A 21 12.98 8.42 2.31
C GLU A 21 12.11 7.85 1.18
N GLY A 22 10.78 7.87 1.33
CA GLY A 22 9.81 7.39 0.35
C GLY A 22 8.89 6.28 0.87
N PRO A 23 8.25 5.50 -0.03
CA PRO A 23 7.41 4.39 0.38
C PRO A 23 8.23 3.20 0.91
N ALA A 24 7.95 2.80 2.14
CA ALA A 24 8.53 1.63 2.81
C ALA A 24 7.46 0.56 3.07
N GLU A 25 7.88 -0.68 3.36
CA GLU A 25 6.99 -1.81 3.69
C GLU A 25 5.87 -1.99 2.66
N VAL A 26 6.26 -2.01 1.37
CA VAL A 26 5.32 -2.13 0.25
C VAL A 26 4.83 -3.57 0.12
N GLU A 27 3.52 -3.76 0.23
CA GLU A 27 2.85 -5.05 0.15
C GLU A 27 1.71 -5.02 -0.87
N ILE A 28 1.51 -6.11 -1.60
CA ILE A 28 0.31 -6.33 -2.42
C ILE A 28 -0.64 -7.21 -1.62
N VAL A 29 -1.85 -6.70 -1.37
CA VAL A 29 -2.89 -7.42 -0.63
C VAL A 29 -4.07 -7.72 -1.54
N ASP A 30 -4.58 -8.96 -1.43
CA ASP A 30 -5.87 -9.35 -1.99
C ASP A 30 -6.98 -8.90 -1.04
N TYR A 31 -8.01 -8.29 -1.61
CA TYR A 31 -9.25 -7.93 -0.95
C TYR A 31 -10.35 -8.85 -1.49
N HIS A 32 -10.25 -10.15 -1.17
CA HIS A 32 -11.30 -11.18 -1.25
C HIS A 32 -11.32 -11.99 0.03
#